data_AF-A0A238WB55-F1
#
_entry.id   AF-A0A238WB55-F1
#
_cell.length_a   1.000
_cell.length_b   1.000
_cell.length_c   1.000
_cell.angle_alpha   90.00
_cell.angle_beta   90.00
_cell.angle_gamma   90.00
#
_symmetry.space_group_name_H-M   'P 1'
#
loop_
_entity.id
_entity.type
_entity.pdbx_description
1 polymer ?
#
loop_
_entity_poly.entity_id
_entity_poly.type
_entity_poly.pdbx_seq_one_letter_code
_entity_poly.pdbx_strand_id
1 'polypeptide(L)'
;MPTPSAETLVLLECLVAGTTHRPGLRELEPQLQPNQLLNLQREADSAYDDWAVRVYTTGSDAFWLGYLPEGRNETVARLLDAGYPLAARLTHKAWEEEWLHLEIEVLLERA
;
A
#
# COMPACT_ATOMS: atom_id res chain seq x y z
N MET A 1 17.71 -10.61 28.67
CA MET A 1 16.35 -10.57 28.10
C MET A 1 16.41 -9.64 26.90
N PRO A 2 16.17 -10.09 25.66
CA PRO A 2 16.03 -9.14 24.56
C PRO A 2 14.82 -8.26 24.86
N THR A 3 15.02 -6.94 24.86
CA THR A 3 13.96 -5.96 24.95
C THR A 3 13.09 -6.13 23.70
N PRO A 4 11.76 -6.23 23.80
CA PRO A 4 10.92 -6.19 22.61
C PRO A 4 11.14 -4.81 21.96
N SER A 5 11.86 -4.79 20.84
CA SER A 5 11.85 -3.65 19.94
C SER A 5 10.41 -3.46 19.46
N ALA A 6 9.97 -2.21 19.37
CA ALA A 6 8.65 -1.82 18.87
C ALA A 6 8.56 -2.07 17.35
N GLU A 7 8.82 -3.30 16.92
CA GLU A 7 8.83 -3.69 15.52
C GLU A 7 7.39 -3.96 15.05
N THR A 8 6.96 -3.12 14.12
CA THR A 8 5.74 -3.32 13.34
C THR A 8 5.77 -4.67 12.62
N LEU A 9 4.66 -5.42 12.65
CA LEU A 9 4.61 -6.73 12.01
C LEU A 9 4.35 -6.57 10.51
N VAL A 10 5.24 -7.10 9.68
CA VAL A 10 5.03 -7.19 8.22
C VAL A 10 4.06 -8.34 7.94
N LEU A 11 2.93 -8.01 7.32
CA LEU A 11 1.89 -8.98 6.94
C LEU A 11 2.05 -9.47 5.50
N LEU A 12 2.53 -8.59 4.61
CA LEU A 12 2.57 -8.84 3.17
C LEU A 12 3.62 -7.95 2.49
N GLU A 13 4.54 -8.53 1.74
CA GLU A 13 5.41 -7.81 0.79
C GLU A 13 4.85 -7.96 -0.61
N CYS A 14 4.53 -6.87 -1.31
CA CYS A 14 3.92 -6.95 -2.65
C CYS A 14 4.20 -5.73 -3.52
N LEU A 15 3.88 -5.85 -4.81
CA LEU A 15 3.86 -4.72 -5.73
C LEU A 15 2.55 -3.95 -5.60
N VAL A 16 2.57 -2.65 -5.89
CA VAL A 16 1.34 -1.88 -6.14
C VAL A 16 0.85 -2.18 -7.54
N ALA A 17 -0.37 -2.72 -7.65
CA ALA A 17 -1.02 -3.03 -8.92
C ALA A 17 -1.71 -1.80 -9.52
N GLY A 18 -1.82 -1.77 -10.86
CA GLY A 18 -2.61 -0.77 -11.58
C GLY A 18 -1.95 0.61 -11.70
N THR A 19 -0.64 0.73 -11.45
CA THR A 19 0.10 2.00 -11.57
C THR A 19 0.04 2.58 -12.98
N THR A 20 -0.01 1.76 -14.03
CA THR A 20 -0.19 2.19 -15.43
C THR A 20 -1.46 3.04 -15.65
N HIS A 21 -2.49 2.87 -14.82
CA HIS A 21 -3.75 3.61 -14.96
C HIS A 21 -3.77 4.92 -14.16
N ARG A 22 -2.67 5.32 -13.52
CA ARG A 22 -2.62 6.49 -12.64
C ARG A 22 -1.95 7.68 -13.35
N PRO A 23 -2.73 8.59 -13.96
CA PRO A 23 -2.17 9.83 -14.50
C PRO A 23 -1.60 10.67 -13.35
N GLY A 24 -0.44 11.29 -13.54
CA GLY A 24 0.23 12.08 -12.50
C GLY A 24 1.32 11.33 -11.71
N LEU A 25 1.48 10.01 -11.89
CA LEU A 25 2.53 9.25 -11.19
C LEU A 25 3.94 9.72 -11.56
N ARG A 26 4.16 10.19 -12.79
CA ARG A 26 5.48 10.65 -13.24
C ARG A 26 5.91 11.94 -12.54
N GLU A 27 4.96 12.82 -12.25
CA GLU A 27 5.17 14.04 -11.49
C GLU A 27 5.26 13.78 -9.97
N LEU A 28 4.57 12.75 -9.49
CA LEU A 28 4.58 12.35 -8.08
C LEU A 28 5.83 11.55 -7.70
N GLU A 29 6.32 10.66 -8.58
CA GLU A 29 7.39 9.72 -8.28
C GLU A 29 8.62 10.35 -7.62
N PRO A 30 9.14 11.52 -8.07
CA PRO A 30 10.28 12.16 -7.43
C PRO A 30 10.05 12.52 -5.95
N GLN A 31 8.80 12.71 -5.55
CA GLN A 31 8.40 13.04 -4.18
C GLN A 31 8.25 11.80 -3.30
N LEU A 32 8.01 10.61 -3.88
CA LEU A 32 7.93 9.36 -3.14
C LEU A 32 9.31 8.99 -2.58
N GLN A 33 9.40 8.72 -1.28
CA GLN A 33 10.63 8.30 -0.62
C GLN A 33 10.54 6.85 -0.14
N PRO A 34 11.57 6.02 -0.36
CA PRO A 34 11.68 4.74 0.32
C PRO A 34 11.56 4.93 1.85
N ASN A 35 10.95 3.95 2.50
CA ASN A 35 10.56 3.93 3.90
C ASN A 35 9.45 4.90 4.34
N GLN A 36 8.87 5.69 3.42
CA GLN A 36 7.70 6.50 3.78
C GLN A 36 6.46 5.63 4.03
N LEU A 37 5.60 6.09 4.94
CA LEU A 37 4.31 5.46 5.19
C LEU A 37 3.31 5.79 4.07
N LEU A 38 2.46 4.80 3.80
CA LEU A 38 1.36 4.82 2.85
C LEU A 38 0.09 4.39 3.58
N ASN A 39 -1.04 4.91 3.11
CA ASN A 39 -2.36 4.58 3.65
C ASN A 39 -2.99 3.46 2.83
N LEU A 40 -3.62 2.52 3.52
CA LEU A 40 -4.45 1.48 2.91
C LEU A 40 -5.92 1.83 3.14
N GLN A 41 -6.71 1.78 2.07
CA GLN A 41 -8.14 2.05 2.15
C GLN A 41 -8.92 0.93 1.48
N ARG A 42 -9.83 0.34 2.24
CA ARG A 42 -10.77 -0.66 1.74
C ARG A 42 -11.75 -0.04 0.74
N GLU A 43 -12.00 -0.72 -0.38
CA GLU A 43 -13.06 -0.42 -1.36
C GLU A 43 -14.06 -1.58 -1.42
N ALA A 44 -15.00 -1.62 -0.48
CA ALA A 44 -15.93 -2.75 -0.32
C ALA A 44 -17.03 -2.83 -1.39
N ASP A 45 -17.22 -1.76 -2.16
CA ASP A 45 -18.22 -1.61 -3.21
C ASP A 45 -17.63 -1.71 -4.64
N SER A 46 -16.40 -2.23 -4.75
CA SER A 46 -15.76 -2.51 -6.04
C SER A 46 -16.58 -3.49 -6.87
N ALA A 47 -16.84 -3.14 -8.14
CA ALA A 47 -17.56 -4.01 -9.08
C ALA A 47 -16.68 -5.10 -9.73
N TYR A 48 -15.36 -5.07 -9.47
CA TYR A 48 -14.38 -5.91 -10.15
C TYR A 48 -13.66 -6.89 -9.21
N ASP A 49 -13.47 -6.50 -7.95
CA ASP A 49 -12.68 -7.23 -6.96
C ASP A 49 -13.30 -7.02 -5.57
N ASP A 50 -13.92 -8.07 -5.03
CA ASP A 50 -14.58 -8.06 -3.73
C ASP A 50 -13.63 -7.69 -2.59
N TRP A 51 -12.32 -7.85 -2.75
CA TRP A 51 -11.30 -7.59 -1.74
C TRP A 51 -10.40 -6.39 -2.06
N ALA A 52 -10.85 -5.50 -2.95
CA ALA A 52 -10.09 -4.32 -3.36
C ALA A 52 -9.60 -3.47 -2.17
N VAL A 53 -8.29 -3.19 -2.15
CA VAL A 53 -7.63 -2.30 -1.20
C VAL A 53 -6.77 -1.31 -1.96
N ARG A 54 -7.12 -0.03 -1.88
CA ARG A 54 -6.39 1.08 -2.50
C ARG A 54 -5.18 1.45 -1.66
N VAL A 55 -4.10 1.83 -2.32
CA VAL A 55 -2.85 2.31 -1.73
C VAL A 55 -2.70 3.80 -2.03
N TYR A 56 -2.55 4.62 -0.99
CA TYR A 56 -2.43 6.07 -1.10
C TYR A 56 -1.15 6.59 -0.44
N THR A 57 -0.65 7.72 -0.92
CA THR A 57 0.29 8.52 -0.13
C THR A 57 -0.39 9.07 1.13
N THR A 58 0.41 9.44 2.12
CA THR A 58 -0.07 10.11 3.33
C THR A 58 -0.20 11.63 3.10
N GLY A 59 -0.89 12.33 4.02
CA GLY A 59 -1.04 13.79 3.99
C GLY A 59 -2.38 14.28 3.44
N SER A 60 -2.53 15.60 3.37
CA SER A 60 -3.76 16.30 2.98
C SER A 60 -4.12 16.08 1.50
N ASP A 61 -3.11 16.01 0.64
CA ASP A 61 -3.25 15.79 -0.80
C ASP A 61 -2.88 14.34 -1.15
N ALA A 62 -3.48 13.39 -0.43
CA ALA A 62 -3.22 11.96 -0.60
C ALA A 62 -3.47 11.52 -2.06
N PHE A 63 -2.42 11.06 -2.73
CA PHE A 63 -2.47 10.58 -4.10
C PHE A 63 -2.69 9.07 -4.13
N TRP A 64 -3.59 8.63 -5.00
CA TRP A 64 -3.92 7.22 -5.19
C TRP A 64 -2.90 6.52 -6.10
N LEU A 65 -2.03 5.70 -5.51
CA LEU A 65 -0.93 5.02 -6.21
C LEU A 65 -1.40 3.79 -6.99
N GLY A 66 -2.46 3.12 -6.53
CA GLY A 66 -2.97 1.90 -7.13
C GLY A 66 -3.64 0.99 -6.10
N TYR A 67 -3.54 -0.31 -6.30
CA TYR A 67 -4.17 -1.33 -5.44
C TYR A 67 -3.16 -2.33 -4.89
N LEU A 68 -3.55 -3.04 -3.84
CA LEU A 68 -2.92 -4.34 -3.55
C LEU A 68 -3.27 -5.35 -4.66
N PRO A 69 -2.38 -6.30 -5.00
CA PRO A 69 -2.66 -7.29 -6.03
C PRO A 69 -3.85 -8.18 -5.64
N GLU A 70 -4.79 -8.39 -6.56
CA GLU A 70 -6.03 -9.15 -6.37
C GLU A 70 -5.79 -10.52 -5.72
N GLY A 71 -4.81 -11.29 -6.19
CA GLY A 71 -4.52 -12.62 -5.63
C GLY A 71 -3.91 -12.63 -4.22
N ARG A 72 -3.69 -11.47 -3.58
CA ARG A 72 -2.98 -11.33 -2.30
C ARG A 72 -3.64 -10.35 -1.31
N ASN A 73 -4.74 -9.71 -1.70
CA ASN A 73 -5.36 -8.62 -0.93
C ASN A 73 -6.38 -9.10 0.13
N GLU A 74 -6.96 -10.30 -0.01
CA GLU A 74 -8.07 -10.79 0.82
C GLU A 74 -7.79 -10.69 2.32
N THR A 75 -6.63 -11.17 2.79
CA THR A 75 -6.28 -11.13 4.21
C THR A 75 -6.19 -9.69 4.72
N VAL A 76 -5.61 -8.78 3.93
CA VAL A 76 -5.48 -7.37 4.28
C VAL A 76 -6.85 -6.70 4.32
N ALA A 77 -7.70 -6.99 3.34
CA ALA A 77 -9.06 -6.48 3.26
C ALA A 77 -9.90 -6.90 4.48
N ARG A 78 -9.87 -8.18 4.85
CA ARG A 78 -10.57 -8.69 6.05
C ARG A 78 -10.08 -8.04 7.34
N LEU A 79 -8.78 -7.78 7.45
CA LEU A 79 -8.22 -7.09 8.62
C LEU A 79 -8.67 -5.62 8.68
N LEU A 80 -8.72 -4.92 7.55
CA LEU A 80 -9.29 -3.57 7.47
C LEU A 80 -10.78 -3.57 7.83
N ASP A 81 -11.55 -4.53 7.31
CA ASP A 81 -12.98 -4.69 7.62
C ASP A 81 -13.22 -4.96 9.11
N ALA A 82 -12.29 -5.65 9.78
CA ALA A 82 -12.31 -5.90 11.23
C ALA A 82 -11.77 -4.72 12.07
N GLY A 83 -11.34 -3.62 11.44
CA GLY A 83 -10.86 -2.41 12.12
C GLY A 83 -9.43 -2.48 12.65
N TYR A 84 -8.60 -3.40 12.14
CA TYR A 84 -7.18 -3.43 12.51
C TYR A 84 -6.44 -2.21 11.93
N PRO A 85 -5.51 -1.60 12.69
CA PRO A 85 -4.74 -0.46 12.22
C PRO A 85 -3.63 -0.94 11.26
N LEU A 86 -3.95 -0.93 9.97
CA LEU A 86 -2.99 -1.30 8.93
C LEU A 86 -2.45 -0.06 8.21
N ALA A 87 -1.15 -0.08 7.98
CA ALA A 87 -0.46 0.87 7.13
C ALA A 87 0.32 0.10 6.04
N ALA A 88 0.94 0.83 5.13
CA ALA A 88 1.96 0.28 4.27
C ALA A 88 3.23 1.14 4.29
N ARG A 89 4.35 0.56 3.88
CA ARG A 89 5.63 1.25 3.73
C ARG A 89 6.15 1.01 2.32
N LEU A 90 6.58 2.08 1.66
CA LEU A 90 7.24 1.98 0.36
C LEU A 90 8.67 1.43 0.57
N THR A 91 9.01 0.29 -0.04
CA THR A 91 10.34 -0.31 0.09
C THR A 91 11.21 -0.05 -1.13
N HIS A 92 10.61 -0.07 -2.32
CA HIS A 92 11.33 0.15 -3.57
C HIS A 92 10.46 0.91 -4.58
N LYS A 93 11.11 1.73 -5.42
CA LYS A 93 10.49 2.39 -6.56
C LYS A 93 11.44 2.37 -7.76
N ALA A 94 10.94 2.04 -8.93
CA ALA A 94 11.68 2.09 -10.19
C ALA A 94 10.74 2.29 -11.37
N TRP A 95 11.16 3.05 -12.38
CA TRP A 95 10.43 3.12 -13.65
C TRP A 95 10.80 1.94 -14.54
N GLU A 96 9.77 1.24 -15.02
CA GLU A 96 9.87 0.14 -15.98
C GLU A 96 9.08 0.55 -17.24
N GLU A 97 9.79 1.08 -18.24
CA GLU A 97 9.21 1.64 -19.47
C GLU A 97 8.05 2.63 -19.21
N GLU A 98 6.81 2.15 -19.30
CA GLU A 98 5.59 2.93 -19.20
C GLU A 98 4.90 2.85 -17.84
N TRP A 99 5.39 2.02 -16.92
CA TRP A 99 4.79 1.87 -15.60
C TRP A 99 5.80 2.05 -14.46
N LEU A 100 5.27 2.47 -13.32
CA LEU A 100 6.04 2.67 -12.11
C LEU A 100 5.95 1.41 -11.26
N HIS A 101 7.08 0.73 -11.10
CA HIS A 101 7.25 -0.41 -10.20
C HIS A 101 7.40 0.12 -8.79
N LEU A 102 6.41 -0.17 -7.94
CA LEU A 102 6.44 0.15 -6.51
C LEU A 102 6.32 -1.14 -5.72
N GLU A 103 7.27 -1.39 -4.82
CA GLU A 103 7.16 -2.45 -3.81
C GLU A 103 6.81 -1.84 -2.47
N ILE A 104 5.92 -2.51 -1.76
CA ILE A 104 5.46 -2.10 -0.45
C ILE A 104 5.43 -3.28 0.52
N GLU A 105 5.55 -2.96 1.79
CA GLU A 105 5.22 -3.83 2.91
C GLU A 105 3.91 -3.37 3.53
N VAL A 106 2.94 -4.26 3.70
CA VAL A 106 1.76 -4.04 4.54
C VAL A 106 2.13 -4.35 5.98
N LEU A 107 1.75 -3.43 6.85
CA LEU A 107 2.20 -3.34 8.23
C LEU A 107 0.99 -3.38 9.16
N LEU A 108 1.02 -4.23 10.18
CA LEU A 108 0.11 -4.15 11.32
C LEU A 108 0.73 -3.28 12.40
N GLU A 109 0.13 -2.13 12.65
CA GLU A 109 0.55 -1.24 13.73
C GLU A 109 0.12 -1.84 15.08
N ARG A 110 1.05 -1.96 16.03
CA ARG A 110 0.70 -2.37 17.40
C ARG A 110 0.38 -1.11 18.20
N ALA A 111 -0.86 -1.01 18.65
CA ALA A 111 -1.34 0.01 19.58
C ALA A 111 -0.71 -0.14 20.98
#